data_AF-A0ABD2PKQ4-F1
#
_entry.id   AF-A0ABD2PKQ4-F1
#
_cell.length_a   1.000
_cell.length_b   1.000
_cell.length_c   1.000
_cell.angle_alpha   90.00
_cell.angle_beta   90.00
_cell.angle_gamma   90.00
#
_symmetry.space_group_name_H-M   'P 1'
#
loop_
_entity.id
_entity.type
_entity.pdbx_description
1 polymer ?
#
loop_
_entity_poly.entity_id
_entity_poly.type
_entity_poly.pdbx_seq_one_letter_code
_entity_poly.pdbx_strand_id
1 'polypeptide(L)' 'MDEECEPKLSYKRLKFQVSNIVLKDSVTCMATHSKFISLGTSSGAVHVLDHIGSTTQNGEYKL' A
#
# COMPACT_ATOMS: atom_id res chain seq x y z
N MET A 1 -29.87 -6.96 24.88
CA MET A 1 -28.55 -6.32 24.96
C MET A 1 -27.77 -6.88 23.80
N ASP A 2 -27.63 -6.10 22.73
CA ASP A 2 -26.62 -6.39 21.72
C ASP A 2 -25.27 -6.15 22.37
N GLU A 3 -24.62 -7.21 22.85
CA GLU A 3 -23.22 -7.12 23.24
C GLU A 3 -22.44 -6.72 21.99
N GLU A 4 -21.91 -5.49 21.96
CA GLU A 4 -20.99 -5.04 20.92
C GLU A 4 -19.78 -5.97 20.93
N CYS A 5 -19.82 -6.97 20.05
CA CYS A 5 -18.75 -7.95 19.91
C CYS A 5 -17.47 -7.23 19.48
N GLU A 6 -16.37 -7.44 20.21
CA GLU A 6 -15.08 -6.82 19.92
C GLU A 6 -14.71 -7.03 18.44
N PRO A 7 -14.35 -5.98 17.69
CA PRO A 7 -14.03 -6.09 16.28
C PRO A 7 -12.82 -6.98 16.08
N LYS A 8 -13.00 -8.08 15.35
CA LYS A 8 -11.90 -8.98 15.01
C LYS A 8 -10.93 -8.29 14.06
N LEU A 9 -9.63 -8.37 14.37
CA LEU A 9 -8.59 -7.90 13.48
C LEU A 9 -8.67 -8.66 12.14
N SER A 10 -8.96 -7.92 11.06
CA SER A 10 -8.95 -8.43 9.69
C SER A 10 -7.80 -7.79 8.94
N TYR A 11 -6.99 -8.62 8.27
CA TYR A 11 -5.89 -8.13 7.44
C TYR A 11 -5.87 -8.86 6.10
N LYS A 12 -5.44 -8.13 5.06
CA LYS A 12 -5.20 -8.68 3.72
C LYS A 12 -3.80 -8.29 3.30
N ARG A 13 -3.03 -9.24 2.80
CA ARG A 13 -1.69 -8.94 2.28
C ARG A 13 -1.80 -8.25 0.92
N LEU A 14 -1.14 -7.11 0.78
CA LEU A 14 -0.90 -6.46 -0.50
C LEU A 14 0.18 -7.26 -1.25
N LYS A 15 -0.22 -8.09 -2.21
CA LYS A 15 0.68 -9.04 -2.89
C LYS A 15 1.00 -8.68 -4.34
N PHE A 16 0.22 -7.81 -4.99
CA PHE A 16 0.29 -7.65 -6.44
C PHE A 16 1.59 -6.96 -6.90
N GLN A 17 1.57 -5.66 -7.24
CA GLN A 17 2.81 -4.98 -7.67
C GLN A 17 3.76 -4.69 -6.51
N VAL A 18 3.23 -4.63 -5.28
CA VAL A 18 4.05 -4.45 -4.05
C VAL A 18 5.17 -5.47 -3.95
N SER A 19 4.92 -6.74 -4.27
CA SER A 19 5.95 -7.79 -4.22
C SER A 19 7.11 -7.48 -5.17
N ASN A 20 6.82 -6.97 -6.36
CA ASN A 20 7.85 -6.60 -7.34
C ASN A 20 8.60 -5.34 -6.94
N ILE A 21 7.93 -4.39 -6.28
CA ILE A 21 8.56 -3.18 -5.74
C ILE A 21 9.57 -3.58 -4.67
N VAL A 22 9.17 -4.37 -3.67
CA VAL A 22 10.05 -4.76 -2.54
C VAL A 22 11.17 -5.72 -2.95
N LEU A 23 11.04 -6.43 -4.08
CA LEU A 23 12.11 -7.25 -4.64
C LEU A 23 13.19 -6.40 -5.33
N LYS A 24 12.83 -5.23 -5.85
CA LYS A 24 13.73 -4.35 -6.62
C LYS A 24 14.30 -3.21 -5.78
N ASP A 25 13.57 -2.76 -4.78
CA ASP A 25 13.89 -1.60 -3.96
C ASP A 25 13.33 -1.76 -2.54
N SER A 26 13.89 -1.02 -1.57
CA SER A 26 13.41 -1.05 -0.19
C SER A 26 12.35 0.03 0.05
N VAL A 27 11.25 -0.31 0.72
CA VAL A 27 10.23 0.67 1.14
C VAL A 27 10.74 1.42 2.36
N THR A 28 10.73 2.75 2.28
CA THR A 28 11.22 3.64 3.34
C THR A 28 10.09 4.37 4.08
N CYS A 29 8.97 4.64 3.40
CA CYS A 29 7.81 5.30 4.01
C CYS A 29 6.49 4.89 3.33
N MET A 30 5.37 5.11 4.03
CA MET A 30 4.00 4.83 3.55
C MET A 30 3.03 5.88 4.06
N ALA A 31 2.04 6.25 3.26
CA ALA A 31 0.84 6.95 3.72
C ALA A 31 -0.43 6.32 3.14
N THR A 32 -1.53 6.40 3.88
CA THR A 32 -2.82 5.80 3.48
C THR A 32 -3.86 6.87 3.20
N HIS A 33 -4.71 6.60 2.23
CA HIS A 33 -5.88 7.38 1.87
C HIS A 33 -7.06 6.42 1.66
N SER A 34 -8.29 6.93 1.76
CA SER A 34 -9.50 6.10 1.60
C SER A 34 -9.59 5.39 0.25
N LYS A 35 -8.89 5.90 -0.78
CA LYS A 35 -8.88 5.33 -2.13
C LYS A 35 -7.57 4.65 -2.54
N PHE A 36 -6.47 4.95 -1.87
CA PHE A 36 -5.13 4.52 -2.31
C PHE A 36 -4.11 4.53 -1.17
N ILE A 37 -2.99 3.88 -1.41
CA ILE A 37 -1.83 3.77 -0.54
C ILE A 37 -0.64 4.31 -1.30
N SER A 38 0.09 5.27 -0.73
CA SER A 38 1.37 5.72 -1.28
C SER A 38 2.52 4.99 -0.58
N LEU A 39 3.50 4.55 -1.36
CA LEU A 39 4.72 3.87 -0.92
C LEU A 39 5.93 4.62 -1.44
N GLY A 40 6.76 5.14 -0.54
CA GLY A 40 8.06 5.69 -0.88
C GLY A 40 9.15 4.63 -0.76
N THR A 41 10.13 4.66 -1.66
CA THR A 41 11.25 3.72 -1.68
C THR A 41 12.61 4.41 -1.55
N SER A 42 13.66 3.64 -1.29
CA SER A 42 15.02 4.16 -1.14
C SER A 42 15.59 4.79 -2.40
N SER A 43 15.11 4.42 -3.59
CA SER A 43 15.54 5.08 -4.84
C SER A 43 14.90 6.45 -5.08
N GLY A 44 14.06 6.94 -4.17
CA GLY A 44 13.35 8.20 -4.32
C GLY A 44 12.06 8.11 -5.16
N ALA A 45 11.60 6.90 -5.46
CA ALA A 45 10.32 6.67 -6.14
C ALA A 45 9.15 6.69 -5.13
N VAL A 46 8.00 7.17 -5.60
CA VAL A 46 6.72 7.15 -4.88
C VAL A 46 5.69 6.40 -5.72
N HIS A 47 5.25 5.25 -5.24
CA HIS A 47 4.23 4.43 -5.88
C HIS A 47 2.85 4.70 -5.27
N VAL A 48 1.83 4.95 -6.08
CA VAL A 48 0.43 5.12 -5.67
C VAL A 48 -0.39 3.91 -6.11
N LEU A 49 -0.79 3.13 -5.11
CA LEU A 49 -1.43 1.83 -5.26
C LEU A 49 -2.88 1.87 -4.77
N ASP A 50 -3.74 1.03 -5.32
CA ASP A 50 -5.03 0.73 -4.72
C ASP A 50 -4.91 -0.24 -3.52
N HIS A 51 -6.04 -0.52 -2.86
CA HIS A 51 -6.10 -1.41 -1.69
C HIS A 51 -5.85 -2.90 -1.99
N ILE A 52 -5.64 -3.29 -3.25
CA ILE A 52 -5.20 -4.64 -3.62
C ILE A 52 -3.71 -4.68 -4.02
N GLY A 53 -3.06 -3.53 -4.10
CA GLY A 53 -1.65 -3.37 -4.42
C GLY A 53 -1.37 -3.22 -5.91
N SER A 54 -2.33 -2.73 -6.69
CA SER A 54 -2.15 -2.39 -8.11
C SER A 54 -1.87 -0.90 -8.29
N THR A 55 -0.98 -0.59 -9.23
CA THR A 55 -0.62 0.79 -9.60
C THR A 55 -1.80 1.47 -10.28
N THR A 56 -2.10 2.70 -9.84
CA THR A 56 -3.12 3.54 -10.48
C THR A 56 -2.58 4.16 -11.78
N GLN A 57 -3.43 4.71 -12.67
CA GLN A 57 -3.01 5.17 -14.02
C GLN A 57 -1.84 6.18 -14.02
N ASN A 58 -1.59 6.87 -12.90
CA ASN A 58 -0.47 7.80 -12.69
C ASN A 58 0.41 7.37 -11.49
N GLY A 59 0.52 6.07 -11.23
CA GLY A 59 0.89 5.55 -9.91
C GLY A 59 2.38 5.43 -9.61
N GLU A 60 3.27 6.11 -10.34
CA GLU A 60 4.68 6.18 -9.98
C GLU A 60 5.22 7.58 -10.28
N TYR A 61 5.82 8.20 -9.28
CA TYR A 61 6.49 9.49 -9.39
C TYR A 61 7.93 9.31 -8.95
N LYS A 62 8.86 9.81 -9.76
CA LYS A 62 10.30 9.76 -9.45
C LYS A 62 10.86 11.16 -9.57
N LEU A 63 11.59 11.57 -8.52
CA LEU A 63 12.34 12.82 -8.51
C LEU A 63 13.65 12.68 -9.29
#